data_AF-A0A9P5N7F2-F1
#
_entry.id   AF-A0A9P5N7F2-F1
#
_cell.length_a   1.000
_cell.length_b   1.000
_cell.length_c   1.000
_cell.angle_alpha   90.00
_cell.angle_beta   90.00
_cell.angle_gamma   90.00
#
_symmetry.space_group_name_H-M   'P 1'
#
loop_
_entity.id
_entity.type
_entity.pdbx_description
1 polymer ?
#
loop_
_entity_poly.entity_id
_entity_poly.type
_entity_poly.pdbx_seq_one_letter_code
_entity_poly.pdbx_strand_id
1 'polypeptide(L)'
;MMGPCVMMSALVLFFGPQVDLSYPPDYTQLCLAEENLPQYNLDLPFPEGRSSHYIKFTCAIQQLGWNNVLNELLMNSFLAYKLNQAYIFSEYAYTWPPCTPLSALIAGPTVGGSWLIGDPAPRAISEQYFELPALTDLNSTEIFAAWQKILIDAPQECIEIQPADRSEDGYPQVFDLWLWGSWRVLLLWDAFSKSPVSQLLHTSPIVERMVNANLDLFTAGHKDVNPFSQMLALHLQRGNFKEACLSLSNWNLMFYSWNLHEFLPDKFTPPAGGGWGYNMLENKVLYMKHCLPSDEDVLKKIQDSRGDYLDTIMSQGLKEEIDDLYLLMNDDSEWLDEVKRIMKADRWKVVAMSRDLKLDQECKDVGMAVDMEIVRKASVFIGNGWLSFTSNILHRWLVDGKIPISNHFY
;
A
#
# COMPACT_ATOMS: atom_id res chain seq x y z
N MET A 1 -22.57 -71.36 17.77
CA MET A 1 -21.42 -70.58 17.27
C MET A 1 -21.97 -69.50 16.35
N MET A 2 -22.21 -68.31 16.90
CA MET A 2 -22.57 -67.11 16.14
C MET A 2 -21.36 -66.19 16.23
N GLY A 3 -20.84 -65.77 15.07
CA GLY A 3 -19.66 -64.91 14.98
C GLY A 3 -19.93 -63.48 15.45
N PRO A 4 -18.91 -62.73 15.87
CA PRO A 4 -19.08 -61.36 16.32
C PRO A 4 -19.37 -60.43 15.13
N CYS A 5 -20.44 -59.63 15.25
CA CYS A 5 -20.74 -58.52 14.35
C CYS A 5 -19.66 -57.43 14.49
N VAL A 6 -19.02 -57.10 13.37
CA VAL A 6 -18.13 -55.93 13.24
C VAL A 6 -19.00 -54.69 13.07
N MET A 7 -18.94 -53.77 14.03
CA MET A 7 -19.47 -52.41 13.85
C MET A 7 -18.51 -51.63 12.94
N MET A 8 -18.94 -51.34 11.72
CA MET A 8 -18.34 -50.30 10.89
C MET A 8 -18.83 -48.94 11.40
N SER A 9 -17.98 -48.20 12.12
CA SER A 9 -18.20 -46.77 12.35
C SER A 9 -17.96 -46.04 11.03
N ALA A 10 -19.04 -45.51 10.45
CA ALA A 10 -18.94 -44.50 9.41
C ALA A 10 -18.26 -43.26 10.01
N LEU A 11 -17.06 -42.95 9.53
CA LEU A 11 -16.41 -41.67 9.79
C LEU A 11 -17.25 -40.60 9.11
N VAL A 12 -18.13 -39.92 9.87
CA VAL A 12 -18.77 -38.71 9.40
C VAL A 12 -17.68 -37.63 9.41
N LEU A 13 -17.10 -37.38 8.24
CA LEU A 13 -16.31 -36.18 8.00
C LEU A 13 -17.26 -35.00 8.25
N PHE A 14 -17.09 -34.32 9.39
CA PHE A 14 -17.64 -32.99 9.58
C PHE A 14 -16.93 -32.08 8.59
N PHE A 15 -17.52 -31.91 7.40
CA PHE A 15 -17.25 -30.74 6.60
C PHE A 15 -17.77 -29.56 7.43
N GLY A 16 -16.86 -28.72 7.94
CA GLY A 16 -17.22 -27.42 8.50
C GLY A 16 -18.08 -26.65 7.49
N PRO A 17 -18.87 -25.65 7.93
CA PRO A 17 -19.71 -24.87 7.04
C PRO A 17 -18.88 -24.41 5.84
N GLN A 18 -19.35 -24.79 4.65
CA GLN A 18 -18.70 -24.41 3.40
C GLN A 18 -18.83 -22.89 3.29
N VAL A 19 -17.70 -22.19 3.45
CA VAL A 19 -17.64 -20.73 3.35
C VAL A 19 -17.99 -20.35 1.92
N ASP A 20 -19.12 -19.66 1.74
CA ASP A 20 -19.55 -19.20 0.44
C ASP A 20 -18.78 -17.92 0.08
N LEU A 21 -17.81 -18.09 -0.81
CA LEU A 21 -16.97 -17.01 -1.30
C LEU A 21 -17.76 -15.90 -2.00
N SER A 22 -19.04 -16.08 -2.36
CA SER A 22 -19.84 -15.01 -2.98
C SER A 22 -20.27 -13.91 -2.00
N TYR A 23 -20.18 -14.14 -0.69
CA TYR A 23 -20.51 -13.14 0.33
C TYR A 23 -19.31 -12.23 0.64
N PRO A 24 -19.56 -10.98 1.08
CA PRO A 24 -18.49 -10.07 1.46
C PRO A 24 -17.72 -10.57 2.70
N PRO A 25 -16.48 -10.12 2.94
CA PRO A 25 -15.73 -10.43 4.16
C PRO A 25 -16.55 -10.18 5.43
N ASP A 26 -16.41 -11.08 6.42
CA ASP A 26 -16.87 -10.82 7.79
C ASP A 26 -15.69 -10.30 8.62
N TYR A 27 -15.72 -9.00 8.91
CA TYR A 27 -14.72 -8.36 9.77
C TYR A 27 -15.15 -8.22 11.22
N THR A 28 -16.21 -8.91 11.67
CA THR A 28 -16.79 -8.73 13.02
C THR A 28 -15.73 -8.84 14.14
N GLN A 29 -14.86 -9.84 14.09
CA GLN A 29 -13.82 -10.01 15.13
C GLN A 29 -12.79 -8.87 15.11
N LEU A 30 -12.50 -8.34 13.94
CA LEU A 30 -11.56 -7.24 13.76
C LEU A 30 -12.16 -5.92 14.24
N CYS A 31 -13.42 -5.64 13.88
CA CYS A 31 -14.17 -4.50 14.40
C CYS A 31 -14.25 -4.54 15.94
N LEU A 32 -14.57 -5.70 16.52
CA LEU A 32 -14.57 -5.88 17.97
C LEU A 32 -13.19 -5.64 18.60
N ALA A 33 -12.10 -6.02 17.92
CA ALA A 33 -10.75 -5.72 18.40
C ALA A 33 -10.45 -4.21 18.36
N GLU A 34 -10.85 -3.52 17.30
CA GLU A 34 -10.74 -2.05 17.18
C GLU A 34 -11.60 -1.30 18.22
N GLU A 35 -12.77 -1.84 18.59
CA GLU A 35 -13.64 -1.32 19.66
C GLU A 35 -13.08 -1.50 21.07
N ASN A 36 -12.11 -2.41 21.25
CA ASN A 36 -11.52 -2.75 22.55
C ASN A 36 -10.03 -2.38 22.64
N LEU A 37 -9.59 -1.38 21.87
CA LEU A 37 -8.21 -0.93 21.92
C LEU A 37 -7.83 -0.39 23.32
N PRO A 38 -6.63 -0.71 23.83
CA PRO A 38 -6.24 -0.39 25.20
C PRO A 38 -6.21 1.11 25.52
N GLN A 39 -5.96 1.95 24.51
CA GLN A 39 -5.97 3.42 24.64
C GLN A 39 -7.36 4.02 24.90
N TYR A 40 -8.43 3.23 24.84
CA TYR A 40 -9.79 3.66 25.21
C TYR A 40 -10.03 3.68 26.73
N ASN A 41 -9.05 3.24 27.52
CA ASN A 41 -9.13 3.41 28.96
C ASN A 41 -8.95 4.88 29.34
N LEU A 42 -10.06 5.53 29.72
CA LEU A 42 -10.10 6.93 30.13
C LEU A 42 -9.25 7.26 31.36
N ASP A 43 -8.87 6.26 32.16
CA ASP A 43 -8.06 6.44 33.37
C ASP A 43 -6.54 6.39 33.09
N LEU A 44 -6.13 6.28 31.81
CA LEU A 44 -4.73 6.38 31.42
C LEU A 44 -4.17 7.80 31.68
N PRO A 45 -2.87 7.92 32.01
CA PRO A 45 -2.22 9.22 32.14
C PRO A 45 -2.03 9.89 30.78
N PHE A 46 -1.83 11.21 30.81
CA PHE A 46 -1.37 11.98 29.65
C PHE A 46 -0.14 11.31 29.00
N PRO A 47 -0.07 11.19 27.67
CA PRO A 47 -0.90 11.86 26.65
C PRO A 47 -2.23 11.16 26.34
N GLU A 48 -2.56 10.05 27.00
CA GLU A 48 -3.77 9.27 26.74
C GLU A 48 -4.85 9.57 27.79
N GLY A 49 -5.96 8.82 27.74
CA GLY A 49 -7.06 8.95 28.68
C GLY A 49 -7.88 10.22 28.48
N ARG A 50 -8.51 10.72 29.55
CA ARG A 50 -9.41 11.89 29.50
C ARG A 50 -8.75 13.17 29.02
N SER A 51 -7.45 13.32 29.25
CA SER A 51 -6.67 14.52 28.86
C SER A 51 -5.97 14.38 27.50
N SER A 52 -6.31 13.34 26.74
CA SER A 52 -5.73 13.11 25.42
C SER A 52 -6.22 14.16 24.43
N HIS A 53 -5.32 14.58 23.55
CA HIS A 53 -5.66 15.46 22.44
C HIS A 53 -5.82 14.63 21.17
N TYR A 54 -6.90 14.83 20.43
CA TYR A 54 -7.21 14.05 19.24
C TYR A 54 -7.30 14.90 17.99
N ILE A 55 -6.86 14.34 16.85
CA ILE A 55 -6.95 14.98 15.55
C ILE A 55 -7.60 14.08 14.50
N LYS A 56 -8.66 14.60 13.87
CA LYS A 56 -9.36 13.96 12.78
C LYS A 56 -9.17 14.76 11.49
N PHE A 57 -8.97 14.03 10.39
CA PHE A 57 -8.81 14.60 9.06
C PHE A 57 -10.02 14.22 8.20
N THR A 58 -11.11 14.97 8.33
CA THR A 58 -12.37 14.68 7.63
C THR A 58 -12.28 14.92 6.13
N CYS A 59 -11.30 15.72 5.69
CA CYS A 59 -10.94 15.88 4.29
C CYS A 59 -10.07 14.76 3.71
N ALA A 60 -9.68 13.75 4.51
CA ALA A 60 -8.87 12.65 4.02
C ALA A 60 -9.57 11.93 2.85
N ILE A 61 -8.78 11.59 1.83
CA ILE A 61 -9.30 11.03 0.59
C ILE A 61 -10.00 9.69 0.83
N GLN A 62 -11.18 9.58 0.26
CA GLN A 62 -11.98 8.36 0.23
C GLN A 62 -12.36 8.04 -1.22
N GLN A 63 -12.78 6.80 -1.48
CA GLN A 63 -13.29 6.37 -2.79
C GLN A 63 -12.30 6.51 -3.96
N LEU A 64 -11.00 6.66 -3.69
CA LEU A 64 -9.93 6.39 -4.64
C LEU A 64 -9.32 5.02 -4.37
N GLY A 65 -8.51 4.53 -5.32
CA GLY A 65 -7.75 3.31 -5.12
C GLY A 65 -6.88 3.37 -3.86
N TRP A 66 -6.85 2.25 -3.12
CA TRP A 66 -6.20 2.08 -1.82
C TRP A 66 -4.86 2.78 -1.67
N ASN A 67 -4.00 2.70 -2.69
CA ASN A 67 -2.66 3.25 -2.61
C ASN A 67 -2.60 4.79 -2.57
N ASN A 68 -3.60 5.47 -3.11
CA ASN A 68 -3.74 6.93 -2.92
C ASN A 68 -4.18 7.24 -1.49
N VAL A 69 -5.14 6.47 -0.95
CA VAL A 69 -5.60 6.59 0.43
C VAL A 69 -4.46 6.33 1.42
N LEU A 70 -3.68 5.27 1.20
CA LEU A 70 -2.56 4.90 2.08
C LEU A 70 -1.51 6.02 2.17
N ASN A 71 -1.19 6.69 1.05
CA ASN A 71 -0.24 7.81 1.06
C ASN A 71 -0.70 8.94 1.98
N GLU A 72 -1.94 9.41 1.79
CA GLU A 72 -2.49 10.50 2.59
C GLU A 72 -2.68 10.08 4.06
N LEU A 73 -3.18 8.87 4.30
CA LEU A 73 -3.39 8.31 5.62
C LEU A 73 -2.11 8.26 6.45
N LEU A 74 -0.99 7.79 5.86
CA LEU A 74 0.29 7.76 6.55
C LEU A 74 0.82 9.17 6.81
N MET A 75 0.59 10.11 5.90
CA MET A 75 1.04 11.49 6.08
C MET A 75 0.20 12.25 7.12
N ASN A 76 -1.11 12.01 7.18
CA ASN A 76 -1.99 12.52 8.23
C ASN A 76 -1.61 11.95 9.60
N SER A 77 -1.33 10.65 9.67
CA SER A 77 -0.85 9.99 10.88
C SER A 77 0.52 10.54 11.31
N PHE A 78 1.42 10.80 10.37
CA PHE A 78 2.72 11.43 10.63
C PHE A 78 2.57 12.87 11.13
N LEU A 79 1.64 13.65 10.56
CA LEU A 79 1.34 15.00 11.04
C LEU A 79 0.78 14.97 12.47
N ALA A 80 -0.19 14.10 12.75
CA ALA A 80 -0.73 13.91 14.11
C ALA A 80 0.36 13.54 15.11
N TYR A 81 1.24 12.61 14.73
CA TYR A 81 2.42 12.22 15.53
C TYR A 81 3.33 13.41 15.83
N LYS A 82 3.63 14.26 14.83
CA LYS A 82 4.46 15.46 15.02
C LYS A 82 3.81 16.52 15.91
N LEU A 83 2.48 16.49 16.03
CA LEU A 83 1.71 17.38 16.89
C LEU A 83 1.50 16.81 18.29
N ASN A 84 1.96 15.59 18.57
CA ASN A 84 1.68 14.87 19.82
C ASN A 84 0.18 14.71 20.08
N GLN A 85 -0.61 14.49 19.02
CA GLN A 85 -2.05 14.27 19.08
C GLN A 85 -2.39 12.86 18.58
N ALA A 86 -3.40 12.25 19.19
CA ALA A 86 -3.91 10.95 18.81
C ALA A 86 -4.60 11.06 17.45
N TYR A 87 -4.05 10.38 16.45
CA TYR A 87 -4.66 10.29 15.14
C TYR A 87 -5.97 9.52 15.21
N ILE A 88 -7.00 10.03 14.53
CA ILE A 88 -8.28 9.33 14.40
C ILE A 88 -8.32 8.68 13.01
N PHE A 89 -8.32 7.35 12.98
CA PHE A 89 -8.34 6.60 11.74
C PHE A 89 -9.76 6.12 11.40
N SER A 90 -10.10 6.20 10.11
CA SER A 90 -11.41 5.83 9.55
C SER A 90 -11.28 4.62 8.64
N GLU A 91 -12.32 3.81 8.55
CA GLU A 91 -12.37 2.64 7.65
C GLU A 91 -12.11 3.02 6.18
N TYR A 92 -11.56 2.08 5.40
CA TYR A 92 -11.40 2.25 3.95
C TYR A 92 -12.68 1.82 3.23
N ALA A 93 -13.31 2.78 2.54
CA ALA A 93 -14.51 2.57 1.74
C ALA A 93 -14.24 2.83 0.25
N TYR A 94 -14.10 1.76 -0.54
CA TYR A 94 -13.98 1.83 -2.00
C TYR A 94 -15.35 1.70 -2.70
N THR A 95 -16.25 0.87 -2.16
CA THR A 95 -17.60 0.60 -2.68
C THR A 95 -18.63 0.49 -1.56
N TRP A 96 -19.89 0.20 -1.91
CA TRP A 96 -20.98 -0.05 -0.95
C TRP A 96 -20.61 -1.12 0.10
N PRO A 97 -21.20 -1.06 1.31
CA PRO A 97 -20.81 -1.89 2.46
C PRO A 97 -20.68 -3.40 2.19
N PRO A 98 -19.81 -4.11 2.94
CA PRO A 98 -19.09 -3.62 4.12
C PRO A 98 -17.86 -2.76 3.78
N CYS A 99 -17.59 -1.75 4.62
CA CYS A 99 -16.33 -1.02 4.60
C CYS A 99 -15.21 -1.94 5.11
N THR A 100 -14.00 -1.78 4.58
CA THR A 100 -12.84 -2.56 5.03
C THR A 100 -12.18 -1.84 6.21
N PRO A 101 -12.13 -2.42 7.42
CA PRO A 101 -11.40 -1.83 8.53
C PRO A 101 -9.93 -1.62 8.14
N LEU A 102 -9.33 -0.51 8.54
CA LEU A 102 -7.94 -0.24 8.16
C LEU A 102 -6.98 -1.28 8.74
N SER A 103 -7.27 -1.82 9.91
CA SER A 103 -6.50 -2.91 10.51
C SER A 103 -6.57 -4.22 9.72
N ALA A 104 -7.46 -4.32 8.72
CA ALA A 104 -7.49 -5.46 7.79
C ALA A 104 -6.41 -5.33 6.70
N LEU A 105 -5.95 -4.12 6.40
CA LEU A 105 -4.98 -3.82 5.34
C LEU A 105 -3.57 -3.61 5.89
N ILE A 106 -3.45 -2.90 7.02
CA ILE A 106 -2.17 -2.52 7.62
C ILE A 106 -2.16 -2.80 9.13
N ALA A 107 -0.97 -2.83 9.70
CA ALA A 107 -0.74 -2.84 11.13
C ALA A 107 0.30 -1.77 11.50
N GLY A 108 0.30 -1.37 12.76
CA GLY A 108 1.21 -0.36 13.29
C GLY A 108 0.47 0.80 13.96
N PRO A 109 1.20 1.85 14.37
CA PRO A 109 0.64 2.93 15.17
C PRO A 109 -0.50 3.69 14.51
N THR A 110 -0.52 3.78 13.17
CA THR A 110 -1.55 4.48 12.42
C THR A 110 -2.95 3.89 12.61
N VAL A 111 -3.05 2.59 12.93
CA VAL A 111 -4.31 1.89 13.22
C VAL A 111 -4.41 1.47 14.69
N GLY A 112 -3.81 2.27 15.58
CA GLY A 112 -3.90 2.08 17.03
C GLY A 112 -2.91 1.08 17.62
N GLY A 113 -1.91 0.65 16.84
CA GLY A 113 -0.77 -0.12 17.34
C GLY A 113 0.11 0.67 18.31
N SER A 114 1.01 -0.02 19.01
CA SER A 114 1.93 0.62 19.95
C SER A 114 3.06 1.37 19.23
N TRP A 115 3.49 2.49 19.81
CA TRP A 115 4.73 3.16 19.45
C TRP A 115 5.96 2.38 19.93
N LEU A 116 7.15 2.90 19.65
CA LEU A 116 8.39 2.41 20.27
C LEU A 116 8.36 2.63 21.79
N ILE A 117 9.06 1.77 22.53
CA ILE A 117 9.16 1.88 23.99
C ILE A 117 9.71 3.27 24.36
N GLY A 118 8.95 4.00 25.18
CA GLY A 118 9.31 5.33 25.67
C GLY A 118 8.94 6.48 24.72
N ASP A 119 8.28 6.21 23.59
CA ASP A 119 7.71 7.27 22.76
C ASP A 119 6.53 7.93 23.52
N PRO A 120 6.53 9.26 23.68
CA PRO A 120 5.52 9.97 24.44
C PRO A 120 4.27 10.32 23.62
N ALA A 121 4.15 9.87 22.36
CA ALA A 121 2.97 10.14 21.54
C ALA A 121 1.75 9.32 22.01
N PRO A 122 0.53 9.88 21.99
CA PRO A 122 -0.68 9.11 22.25
C PRO A 122 -0.98 8.16 21.09
N ARG A 123 -1.59 7.00 21.36
CA ARG A 123 -1.96 6.04 20.31
C ARG A 123 -3.18 6.50 19.52
N ALA A 124 -3.23 6.10 18.26
CA ALA A 124 -4.36 6.38 17.38
C ALA A 124 -5.64 5.66 17.86
N ILE A 125 -6.80 6.25 17.60
CA ILE A 125 -8.12 5.68 17.96
C ILE A 125 -8.98 5.52 16.70
N SER A 126 -9.93 4.59 16.73
CA SER A 126 -10.88 4.46 15.63
C SER A 126 -11.88 5.61 15.65
N GLU A 127 -12.33 6.04 14.48
CA GLU A 127 -13.38 7.06 14.34
C GLU A 127 -14.66 6.69 15.09
N GLN A 128 -14.98 5.39 15.20
CA GLN A 128 -16.16 4.92 15.93
C GLN A 128 -16.11 5.24 17.43
N TYR A 129 -14.91 5.38 18.00
CA TYR A 129 -14.72 5.82 19.39
C TYR A 129 -14.75 7.34 19.54
N PHE A 130 -14.68 8.09 18.43
CA PHE A 130 -14.67 9.54 18.40
C PHE A 130 -16.10 10.11 18.34
N GLU A 131 -16.85 10.01 19.44
CA GLU A 131 -18.05 10.82 19.63
C GLU A 131 -17.66 12.18 20.23
N LEU A 132 -17.50 13.19 19.36
CA LEU A 132 -17.36 14.58 19.84
C LEU A 132 -18.69 15.12 20.36
N PRO A 133 -18.71 15.80 21.53
CA PRO A 133 -19.70 16.83 21.78
C PRO A 133 -19.50 17.96 20.75
N ALA A 134 -20.54 18.27 19.98
CA ALA A 134 -20.52 19.31 18.96
C ALA A 134 -20.08 20.67 19.52
N LEU A 135 -19.09 21.31 18.87
CA LEU A 135 -18.70 22.71 19.11
C LEU A 135 -18.67 23.45 17.78
N THR A 136 -19.58 24.41 17.63
CA THR A 136 -19.78 25.25 16.44
C THR A 136 -19.03 26.58 16.52
N ASP A 137 -18.71 27.13 15.33
CA ASP A 137 -18.34 28.51 14.96
C ASP A 137 -16.86 28.97 15.04
N LEU A 138 -16.20 29.16 13.86
CA LEU A 138 -15.57 30.42 13.35
C LEU A 138 -14.46 30.23 12.26
N ASN A 139 -14.06 31.34 11.60
CA ASN A 139 -13.61 31.50 10.19
C ASN A 139 -12.09 31.85 9.96
N SER A 140 -11.64 32.00 8.69
CA SER A 140 -10.57 31.16 8.08
C SER A 140 -9.36 31.81 7.34
N THR A 141 -8.67 32.87 7.80
CA THR A 141 -7.58 33.47 6.95
C THR A 141 -6.18 33.68 7.55
N GLU A 142 -5.87 33.01 8.65
CA GLU A 142 -4.50 32.96 9.25
C GLU A 142 -3.82 31.58 9.07
N ILE A 143 -4.42 30.73 8.25
CA ILE A 143 -4.36 29.26 8.30
C ILE A 143 -2.96 28.65 8.45
N PHE A 144 -1.94 28.98 7.65
CA PHE A 144 -0.67 28.19 7.71
C PHE A 144 0.28 28.58 8.86
N ALA A 145 0.40 29.88 9.18
CA ALA A 145 1.17 30.33 10.36
C ALA A 145 0.36 30.17 11.65
N ALA A 146 -0.97 30.08 11.54
CA ALA A 146 -1.87 29.80 12.64
C ALA A 146 -1.91 28.32 12.98
N TRP A 147 -1.89 27.35 12.06
CA TRP A 147 -1.91 25.92 12.43
C TRP A 147 -0.75 25.55 13.36
N GLN A 148 0.47 26.03 13.09
CA GLN A 148 1.63 25.73 13.95
C GLN A 148 1.57 26.42 15.33
N LYS A 149 0.89 27.57 15.45
CA LYS A 149 0.73 28.34 16.69
C LYS A 149 -0.53 27.94 17.49
N ILE A 150 -1.61 27.59 16.80
CA ILE A 150 -2.88 27.12 17.35
C ILE A 150 -2.70 25.73 17.95
N LEU A 151 -2.02 24.80 17.30
CA LEU A 151 -1.96 23.42 17.77
C LEU A 151 -1.06 23.22 19.01
N ILE A 152 -0.19 24.20 19.31
CA ILE A 152 0.63 24.22 20.53
C ILE A 152 -0.11 24.92 21.69
N ASP A 153 -0.96 25.91 21.41
CA ASP A 153 -1.66 26.74 22.42
C ASP A 153 -3.20 26.53 22.46
N ALA A 154 -3.76 25.55 21.74
CA ALA A 154 -5.20 25.32 21.62
C ALA A 154 -5.79 24.83 22.96
N PRO A 155 -6.84 25.48 23.50
CA PRO A 155 -7.55 24.98 24.69
C PRO A 155 -8.47 23.78 24.40
N GLN A 156 -8.66 23.41 23.13
CA GLN A 156 -9.57 22.33 22.73
C GLN A 156 -8.85 20.98 22.71
N GLU A 157 -9.42 20.01 23.42
CA GLU A 157 -8.93 18.62 23.47
C GLU A 157 -9.11 17.86 22.15
N CYS A 158 -9.96 18.34 21.24
CA CYS A 158 -10.23 17.66 19.98
C CYS A 158 -10.29 18.64 18.80
N ILE A 159 -9.61 18.28 17.71
CA ILE A 159 -9.47 19.11 16.52
C ILE A 159 -9.90 18.31 15.29
N GLU A 160 -10.80 18.88 14.49
CA GLU A 160 -11.23 18.29 13.23
C GLU A 160 -10.83 19.22 12.07
N ILE A 161 -10.03 18.71 11.14
CA ILE A 161 -9.68 19.41 9.92
C ILE A 161 -10.79 19.16 8.89
N GLN A 162 -11.62 20.18 8.70
CA GLN A 162 -12.71 20.17 7.72
C GLN A 162 -12.21 20.55 6.33
N PRO A 163 -12.77 19.96 5.26
CA PRO A 163 -12.49 20.37 3.89
C PRO A 163 -12.94 21.82 3.63
N ALA A 164 -12.26 22.51 2.73
CA ALA A 164 -12.78 23.75 2.15
C ALA A 164 -14.06 23.48 1.36
N ASP A 165 -14.85 24.54 1.09
CA ASP A 165 -16.04 24.40 0.25
C ASP A 165 -15.62 23.93 -1.16
N ARG A 166 -16.41 23.01 -1.75
CA ARG A 166 -16.09 22.43 -3.07
C ARG A 166 -16.05 23.44 -4.22
N SER A 167 -16.67 24.60 -4.02
CA SER A 167 -16.58 25.72 -4.97
C SER A 167 -15.24 26.45 -4.92
N GLU A 168 -14.50 26.34 -3.81
CA GLU A 168 -13.17 26.92 -3.61
C GLU A 168 -12.06 25.91 -3.96
N ASP A 169 -12.23 24.66 -3.52
CA ASP A 169 -11.37 23.53 -3.87
C ASP A 169 -12.22 22.32 -4.24
N GLY A 170 -12.13 21.87 -5.49
CA GLY A 170 -12.94 20.75 -5.97
C GLY A 170 -12.63 19.41 -5.27
N TYR A 171 -11.43 19.27 -4.71
CA TYR A 171 -10.94 18.02 -4.09
C TYR A 171 -10.05 18.31 -2.86
N PRO A 172 -10.61 18.92 -1.80
CA PRO A 172 -9.85 19.38 -0.65
C PRO A 172 -9.24 18.21 0.12
N GLN A 173 -7.92 18.24 0.28
CA GLN A 173 -7.10 17.26 1.00
C GLN A 173 -6.00 18.01 1.74
N VAL A 174 -5.51 17.47 2.87
CA VAL A 174 -4.34 18.08 3.56
C VAL A 174 -3.08 17.90 2.73
N PHE A 175 -2.94 16.71 2.15
CA PHE A 175 -1.85 16.35 1.26
C PHE A 175 -2.44 15.99 -0.10
N ASP A 176 -2.62 17.02 -0.94
CA ASP A 176 -3.32 16.89 -2.22
C ASP A 176 -2.55 16.07 -3.26
N LEU A 177 -3.27 15.62 -4.30
CA LEU A 177 -2.69 14.87 -5.41
C LEU A 177 -1.56 15.63 -6.13
N TRP A 178 -1.54 16.96 -6.07
CA TRP A 178 -0.49 17.78 -6.68
C TRP A 178 0.81 17.75 -5.89
N LEU A 179 0.76 17.57 -4.57
CA LEU A 179 1.91 17.30 -3.74
C LEU A 179 2.52 15.96 -4.16
N TRP A 180 1.69 14.92 -4.20
CA TRP A 180 2.11 13.56 -4.54
C TRP A 180 2.64 13.42 -5.97
N GLY A 181 2.13 14.19 -6.93
CA GLY A 181 2.62 14.23 -8.31
C GLY A 181 3.85 15.12 -8.55
N SER A 182 4.53 15.59 -7.49
CA SER A 182 5.63 16.55 -7.62
C SER A 182 6.80 16.24 -6.70
N TRP A 183 7.99 16.77 -7.04
CA TRP A 183 9.21 16.64 -6.22
C TRP A 183 9.08 17.21 -4.80
N ARG A 184 8.06 18.06 -4.55
CA ARG A 184 7.84 18.71 -3.25
C ARG A 184 7.70 17.69 -2.12
N VAL A 185 7.11 16.53 -2.40
CA VAL A 185 6.94 15.48 -1.38
C VAL A 185 8.27 14.88 -0.91
N LEU A 186 9.31 14.90 -1.75
CA LEU A 186 10.65 14.42 -1.37
C LEU A 186 11.28 15.25 -0.24
N LEU A 187 10.85 16.49 -0.03
CA LEU A 187 11.30 17.32 1.10
C LEU A 187 10.86 16.74 2.45
N LEU A 188 9.80 15.91 2.46
CA LEU A 188 9.30 15.24 3.66
C LEU A 188 9.98 13.88 3.87
N TRP A 189 10.68 13.34 2.87
CA TRP A 189 11.20 11.97 2.89
C TRP A 189 12.05 11.67 4.13
N ASP A 190 13.06 12.50 4.44
CA ASP A 190 13.99 12.22 5.53
C ASP A 190 13.28 12.16 6.89
N ALA A 191 12.36 13.10 7.14
CA ALA A 191 11.61 13.18 8.38
C ALA A 191 10.53 12.09 8.48
N PHE A 192 9.84 11.80 7.37
CA PHE A 192 8.78 10.80 7.31
C PHE A 192 9.34 9.39 7.39
N SER A 193 10.33 9.03 6.55
CA SER A 193 10.89 7.68 6.48
C SER A 193 11.46 7.20 7.82
N LYS A 194 12.05 8.10 8.61
CA LYS A 194 12.61 7.81 9.96
C LYS A 194 11.58 7.89 11.09
N SER A 195 10.35 8.31 10.81
CA SER A 195 9.31 8.43 11.83
C SER A 195 8.82 7.05 12.27
N PRO A 196 8.32 6.89 13.51
CA PRO A 196 7.67 5.66 13.93
C PRO A 196 6.47 5.26 13.06
N VAL A 197 5.75 6.24 12.49
CA VAL A 197 4.64 5.96 11.56
C VAL A 197 5.11 5.18 10.34
N SER A 198 6.27 5.55 9.78
CA SER A 198 6.88 4.86 8.64
C SER A 198 7.59 3.57 9.05
N GLN A 199 8.40 3.62 10.11
CA GLN A 199 9.25 2.51 10.55
C GLN A 199 8.47 1.33 11.13
N LEU A 200 7.32 1.60 11.76
CA LEU A 200 6.43 0.59 12.35
C LEU A 200 5.24 0.24 11.45
N LEU A 201 5.29 0.64 10.16
CA LEU A 201 4.28 0.25 9.18
C LEU A 201 4.45 -1.23 8.80
N HIS A 202 3.52 -2.04 9.28
CA HIS A 202 3.45 -3.46 8.97
C HIS A 202 2.19 -3.76 8.16
N THR A 203 2.15 -4.96 7.58
CA THR A 203 0.91 -5.45 6.98
C THR A 203 0.06 -6.11 8.06
N SER A 204 -1.25 -6.22 7.84
CA SER A 204 -2.15 -6.80 8.83
C SER A 204 -1.90 -8.30 9.01
N PRO A 205 -2.26 -8.89 10.17
CA PRO A 205 -2.23 -10.35 10.35
C PRO A 205 -3.06 -11.12 9.30
N ILE A 206 -4.14 -10.52 8.78
CA ILE A 206 -4.95 -11.10 7.69
C ILE A 206 -4.11 -11.23 6.42
N VAL A 207 -3.42 -10.15 6.04
CA VAL A 207 -2.52 -10.15 4.88
C VAL A 207 -1.36 -11.12 5.08
N GLU A 208 -0.70 -11.10 6.25
CA GLU A 208 0.41 -12.03 6.54
C GLU A 208 -0.02 -13.49 6.46
N ARG A 209 -1.18 -13.82 7.03
CA ARG A 209 -1.78 -15.16 6.93
C ARG A 209 -1.98 -15.57 5.48
N MET A 210 -2.45 -14.65 4.64
CA MET A 210 -2.72 -14.93 3.24
C MET A 210 -1.45 -15.13 2.41
N VAL A 211 -0.41 -14.33 2.67
CA VAL A 211 0.93 -14.56 2.09
C VAL A 211 1.45 -15.95 2.50
N ASN A 212 1.32 -16.30 3.78
CA ASN A 212 1.77 -17.60 4.31
C ASN A 212 0.98 -18.78 3.70
N ALA A 213 -0.33 -18.64 3.52
CA ALA A 213 -1.18 -19.68 2.91
C ALA A 213 -0.85 -19.96 1.44
N ASN A 214 -0.18 -19.01 0.76
CA ASN A 214 0.21 -19.11 -0.64
C ASN A 214 1.69 -19.41 -0.85
N LEU A 215 2.47 -19.67 0.22
CA LEU A 215 3.90 -19.97 0.13
C LEU A 215 4.21 -21.15 -0.81
N ASP A 216 3.34 -22.16 -0.83
CA ASP A 216 3.51 -23.34 -1.68
C ASP A 216 3.55 -23.03 -3.18
N LEU A 217 2.98 -21.91 -3.62
CA LEU A 217 3.09 -21.45 -5.01
C LEU A 217 4.53 -21.11 -5.39
N PHE A 218 5.34 -20.69 -4.41
CA PHE A 218 6.68 -20.19 -4.63
C PHE A 218 7.77 -21.18 -4.17
N THR A 219 7.46 -22.12 -3.27
CA THR A 219 8.43 -23.14 -2.81
C THR A 219 8.57 -24.34 -3.74
N ALA A 220 7.65 -24.54 -4.69
CA ALA A 220 7.63 -25.70 -5.59
C ALA A 220 8.93 -25.90 -6.41
N GLY A 221 9.77 -24.85 -6.54
CA GLY A 221 11.06 -24.90 -7.23
C GLY A 221 12.29 -24.95 -6.32
N HIS A 222 12.16 -24.76 -5.01
CA HIS A 222 13.28 -24.50 -4.09
C HIS A 222 13.18 -25.34 -2.82
N LYS A 223 14.26 -26.05 -2.48
CA LYS A 223 14.40 -26.69 -1.16
C LYS A 223 15.26 -25.80 -0.28
N ASP A 224 14.79 -25.53 0.93
CA ASP A 224 15.54 -24.88 2.02
C ASP A 224 15.97 -23.42 1.77
N VAL A 225 15.33 -22.71 0.83
CA VAL A 225 15.56 -21.27 0.58
C VAL A 225 14.26 -20.49 0.67
N ASN A 226 14.33 -19.27 1.21
CA ASN A 226 13.19 -18.35 1.21
C ASN A 226 12.84 -17.98 -0.25
N PRO A 227 11.66 -18.35 -0.77
CA PRO A 227 11.34 -18.15 -2.18
C PRO A 227 11.35 -16.67 -2.58
N PHE A 228 10.98 -15.76 -1.67
CA PHE A 228 10.98 -14.33 -1.96
C PHE A 228 12.39 -13.77 -2.23
N SER A 229 13.44 -14.40 -1.67
CA SER A 229 14.83 -13.98 -1.92
C SER A 229 15.34 -14.30 -3.33
N GLN A 230 14.61 -15.14 -4.08
CA GLN A 230 14.92 -15.45 -5.48
C GLN A 230 13.87 -14.86 -6.45
N MET A 231 13.04 -13.94 -5.95
CA MET A 231 11.90 -13.42 -6.68
C MET A 231 12.19 -12.08 -7.34
N LEU A 232 11.83 -11.98 -8.62
CA LEU A 232 11.53 -10.74 -9.31
C LEU A 232 10.01 -10.57 -9.33
N ALA A 233 9.52 -9.49 -8.75
CA ALA A 233 8.13 -9.09 -8.84
C ALA A 233 7.94 -8.02 -9.91
N LEU A 234 6.86 -8.13 -10.68
CA LEU A 234 6.52 -7.20 -11.74
C LEU A 234 5.09 -6.72 -11.58
N HIS A 235 4.89 -5.41 -11.42
CA HIS A 235 3.59 -4.77 -11.50
C HIS A 235 3.36 -4.22 -12.91
N LEU A 236 2.39 -4.79 -13.61
CA LEU A 236 2.04 -4.41 -14.98
C LEU A 236 0.53 -4.18 -15.11
N GLN A 237 0.15 -2.95 -15.42
CA GLN A 237 -1.25 -2.59 -15.61
C GLN A 237 -1.62 -2.65 -17.11
N ARG A 238 -2.55 -3.53 -17.47
CA ARG A 238 -3.06 -3.72 -18.84
C ARG A 238 -4.59 -3.58 -18.89
N GLY A 239 -5.17 -3.54 -20.10
CA GLY A 239 -6.60 -3.33 -20.32
C GLY A 239 -6.96 -1.90 -20.76
N ASN A 240 -7.98 -1.28 -20.14
CA ASN A 240 -8.43 0.11 -20.41
C ASN A 240 -7.47 1.20 -19.89
N PHE A 241 -6.19 0.85 -19.73
CA PHE A 241 -5.18 1.70 -19.12
C PHE A 241 -4.57 2.71 -20.10
N LYS A 242 -4.86 2.56 -21.40
CA LYS A 242 -4.41 3.47 -22.45
C LYS A 242 -4.88 4.91 -22.22
N GLU A 243 -6.14 5.10 -21.85
CA GLU A 243 -6.71 6.41 -21.56
C GLU A 243 -6.03 7.06 -20.35
N ALA A 244 -5.72 6.26 -19.32
CA ALA A 244 -4.96 6.74 -18.16
C ALA A 244 -3.55 7.20 -18.57
N CYS A 245 -2.82 6.42 -19.36
CA CYS A 245 -1.50 6.81 -19.88
C CYS A 245 -1.54 8.06 -20.75
N LEU A 246 -2.56 8.21 -21.59
CA LEU A 246 -2.76 9.43 -22.37
C LEU A 246 -3.08 10.63 -21.48
N SER A 247 -3.82 10.43 -20.39
CA SER A 247 -4.08 11.47 -19.38
C SER A 247 -2.78 11.92 -18.71
N LEU A 248 -1.93 10.99 -18.28
CA LEU A 248 -0.61 11.31 -17.70
C LEU A 248 0.22 12.18 -18.66
N SER A 249 0.21 11.82 -19.95
CA SER A 249 0.87 12.61 -20.99
C SER A 249 0.25 14.00 -21.15
N ASN A 250 -1.08 14.09 -21.25
CA ASN A 250 -1.78 15.37 -21.43
C ASN A 250 -1.58 16.32 -20.24
N TRP A 251 -1.38 15.81 -19.03
CA TRP A 251 -1.07 16.61 -17.85
C TRP A 251 0.43 16.87 -17.66
N ASN A 252 1.27 16.33 -18.55
CA ASN A 252 2.72 16.46 -18.54
C ASN A 252 3.36 16.03 -17.19
N LEU A 253 2.90 14.90 -16.65
CA LEU A 253 3.26 14.44 -15.31
C LEU A 253 4.62 13.76 -15.22
N MET A 254 5.34 14.06 -14.14
CA MET A 254 6.51 13.30 -13.70
C MET A 254 6.09 11.98 -13.03
N PHE A 255 7.05 11.14 -12.64
CA PHE A 255 6.78 10.00 -11.76
C PHE A 255 6.12 10.42 -10.44
N TYR A 256 5.43 9.48 -9.82
CA TYR A 256 4.63 9.71 -8.63
C TYR A 256 5.47 9.57 -7.36
N SER A 257 5.40 10.59 -6.51
CA SER A 257 5.89 10.60 -5.13
C SER A 257 7.31 10.05 -4.96
N TRP A 258 7.50 8.99 -4.18
CA TRP A 258 8.80 8.43 -3.82
C TRP A 258 9.57 7.87 -5.03
N ASN A 259 8.87 7.56 -6.13
CA ASN A 259 9.50 7.13 -7.38
C ASN A 259 10.36 8.23 -8.04
N LEU A 260 10.33 9.45 -7.52
CA LEU A 260 11.12 10.60 -7.98
C LEU A 260 12.53 10.65 -7.41
N HIS A 261 12.93 9.74 -6.51
CA HIS A 261 14.26 9.78 -5.91
C HIS A 261 15.39 9.65 -6.95
N GLU A 262 16.31 10.61 -6.96
CA GLU A 262 17.42 10.69 -7.92
C GLU A 262 18.43 9.53 -7.84
N PHE A 263 18.46 8.80 -6.72
CA PHE A 263 19.34 7.64 -6.55
C PHE A 263 18.76 6.35 -7.15
N LEU A 264 17.51 6.36 -7.60
CA LEU A 264 16.88 5.24 -8.28
C LEU A 264 17.42 5.11 -9.71
N PRO A 265 17.50 3.88 -10.25
CA PRO A 265 18.08 3.64 -11.57
C PRO A 265 17.22 4.26 -12.70
N ASP A 266 15.90 4.23 -12.56
CA ASP A 266 14.97 4.68 -13.58
C ASP A 266 14.36 6.05 -13.25
N LYS A 267 14.31 6.92 -14.27
CA LYS A 267 13.86 8.30 -14.14
C LYS A 267 13.02 8.69 -15.33
N PHE A 268 12.07 9.59 -15.09
CA PHE A 268 11.29 10.20 -16.16
C PHE A 268 11.21 11.71 -15.97
N THR A 269 11.78 12.45 -16.93
CA THR A 269 11.62 13.90 -17.02
C THR A 269 10.73 14.21 -18.22
N PRO A 270 9.55 14.84 -18.01
CA PRO A 270 8.68 15.25 -19.10
C PRO A 270 9.45 16.08 -20.15
N PRO A 271 9.43 15.71 -21.44
CA PRO A 271 10.11 16.48 -22.46
C PRO A 271 9.49 17.88 -22.63
N ALA A 272 10.27 18.80 -23.19
CA ALA A 272 9.78 20.13 -23.51
C ALA A 272 8.64 20.09 -24.54
N GLY A 273 7.84 21.17 -24.61
CA GLY A 273 6.78 21.33 -25.61
C GLY A 273 5.40 20.80 -25.20
N GLY A 274 5.29 20.14 -24.04
CA GLY A 274 4.02 19.83 -23.38
C GLY A 274 3.57 20.90 -22.38
N GLY A 275 2.33 20.80 -21.92
CA GLY A 275 1.74 21.67 -20.91
C GLY A 275 0.52 21.05 -20.24
N TRP A 276 -0.20 21.85 -19.46
CA TRP A 276 -1.38 21.37 -18.72
C TRP A 276 -2.56 21.18 -19.69
N GLY A 277 -3.02 19.94 -19.86
CA GLY A 277 -4.11 19.57 -20.75
C GLY A 277 -3.72 19.35 -22.23
N TYR A 278 -2.42 19.45 -22.57
CA TYR A 278 -1.93 19.26 -23.94
C TYR A 278 -0.50 18.71 -23.97
N ASN A 279 -0.20 17.84 -24.93
CA ASN A 279 1.17 17.40 -25.20
C ASN A 279 1.42 17.10 -26.69
N MET A 280 2.69 17.19 -27.10
CA MET A 280 3.14 16.82 -28.46
C MET A 280 2.97 15.32 -28.72
N LEU A 281 2.79 14.94 -29.98
CA LEU A 281 2.62 13.51 -30.35
C LEU A 281 3.85 12.67 -29.97
N GLU A 282 5.05 13.21 -30.18
CA GLU A 282 6.32 12.57 -29.81
C GLU A 282 6.40 12.31 -28.30
N ASN A 283 5.97 13.28 -27.49
CA ASN A 283 5.89 13.12 -26.04
C ASN A 283 4.86 12.05 -25.68
N LYS A 284 3.67 12.04 -26.31
CA LYS A 284 2.66 10.99 -26.08
C LYS A 284 3.22 9.60 -26.35
N VAL A 285 4.00 9.42 -27.42
CA VAL A 285 4.66 8.13 -27.71
C VAL A 285 5.65 7.75 -26.61
N LEU A 286 6.43 8.72 -26.10
CA LEU A 286 7.34 8.47 -24.98
C LEU A 286 6.58 8.05 -23.72
N TYR A 287 5.55 8.77 -23.30
CA TYR A 287 4.71 8.39 -22.16
C TYR A 287 4.11 6.99 -22.34
N MET A 288 3.63 6.65 -23.54
CA MET A 288 3.08 5.32 -23.79
C MET A 288 4.13 4.21 -23.64
N LYS A 289 5.37 4.45 -24.09
CA LYS A 289 6.47 3.49 -23.96
C LYS A 289 6.75 3.10 -22.50
N HIS A 290 6.70 4.08 -21.59
CA HIS A 290 6.95 3.87 -20.16
C HIS A 290 5.68 3.44 -19.41
N CYS A 291 4.52 4.00 -19.75
CA CYS A 291 3.28 3.76 -19.01
C CYS A 291 2.58 2.44 -19.40
N LEU A 292 2.60 2.10 -20.69
CA LEU A 292 1.99 0.89 -21.25
C LEU A 292 2.98 0.24 -22.25
N PRO A 293 4.10 -0.30 -21.74
CA PRO A 293 5.18 -0.85 -22.56
C PRO A 293 4.70 -2.04 -23.43
N SER A 294 5.37 -2.23 -24.57
CA SER A 294 5.17 -3.40 -25.42
C SER A 294 5.64 -4.69 -24.73
N ASP A 295 5.20 -5.85 -25.23
CA ASP A 295 5.66 -7.14 -24.70
C ASP A 295 7.20 -7.26 -24.77
N GLU A 296 7.80 -6.84 -25.88
CA GLU A 296 9.25 -6.85 -26.07
C GLU A 296 9.97 -5.95 -25.07
N ASP A 297 9.44 -4.74 -24.81
CA ASP A 297 9.99 -3.82 -23.82
C ASP A 297 9.88 -4.41 -22.40
N VAL A 298 8.76 -5.09 -22.07
CA VAL A 298 8.58 -5.77 -20.78
C VAL A 298 9.60 -6.89 -20.60
N LEU A 299 9.75 -7.79 -21.59
CA LEU A 299 10.72 -8.88 -21.53
C LEU A 299 12.14 -8.35 -21.38
N LYS A 300 12.49 -7.32 -22.15
CA LYS A 300 13.79 -6.67 -22.06
C LYS A 300 14.02 -6.06 -20.68
N LYS A 301 13.03 -5.35 -20.14
CA LYS A 301 13.15 -4.72 -18.81
C LYS A 301 13.34 -5.76 -17.70
N ILE A 302 12.67 -6.91 -17.79
CA ILE A 302 12.87 -8.03 -16.85
C ILE A 302 14.32 -8.53 -16.89
N GLN A 303 14.86 -8.75 -18.09
CA GLN A 303 16.24 -9.22 -18.28
C GLN A 303 17.27 -8.21 -17.80
N ASP A 304 17.12 -6.95 -18.20
CA ASP A 304 18.04 -5.87 -17.82
C ASP A 304 18.03 -5.66 -16.29
N SER A 305 16.85 -5.56 -15.67
CA SER A 305 16.71 -5.35 -14.21
C SER A 305 17.26 -6.52 -13.39
N ARG A 306 17.03 -7.76 -13.86
CA ARG A 306 17.62 -8.96 -13.24
C ARG A 306 19.14 -8.95 -13.35
N GLY A 307 19.68 -8.56 -14.51
CA GLY A 307 21.12 -8.46 -14.75
C GLY A 307 21.78 -7.40 -13.86
N ASP A 308 21.24 -6.19 -13.86
CA ASP A 308 21.74 -5.04 -13.07
C ASP A 308 21.83 -5.38 -11.58
N TYR A 309 20.80 -6.05 -11.05
CA TYR A 309 20.79 -6.52 -9.66
C TYR A 309 21.88 -7.56 -9.40
N LEU A 310 21.93 -8.63 -10.21
CA LEU A 310 22.89 -9.73 -10.01
C LEU A 310 24.34 -9.25 -10.15
N ASP A 311 24.62 -8.37 -11.11
CA ASP A 311 25.94 -7.76 -11.29
C ASP A 311 26.33 -6.90 -10.08
N THR A 312 25.38 -6.14 -9.52
CA THR A 312 25.61 -5.33 -8.32
C THR A 312 25.92 -6.20 -7.10
N ILE A 313 25.12 -7.23 -6.84
CA ILE A 313 25.31 -8.16 -5.73
C ILE A 313 26.64 -8.93 -5.89
N MET A 314 26.97 -9.37 -7.10
CA MET A 314 28.25 -10.01 -7.43
C MET A 314 29.44 -9.08 -7.16
N SER A 315 29.33 -7.78 -7.50
CA SER A 315 30.37 -6.79 -7.21
C SER A 315 30.62 -6.58 -5.71
N GLN A 316 29.63 -6.91 -4.87
CA GLN A 316 29.72 -6.88 -3.41
C GLN A 316 30.24 -8.21 -2.82
N GLY A 317 30.61 -9.17 -3.67
CA GLY A 317 31.14 -10.49 -3.26
C GLY A 317 30.05 -11.47 -2.81
N LEU A 318 28.78 -11.14 -3.04
CA LEU A 318 27.64 -12.01 -2.76
C LEU A 318 27.24 -12.78 -4.03
N LYS A 319 26.62 -13.95 -3.85
CA LYS A 319 26.11 -14.75 -4.95
C LYS A 319 24.65 -15.07 -4.67
N GLU A 320 23.77 -14.55 -5.51
CA GLU A 320 22.33 -14.78 -5.45
C GLU A 320 21.81 -15.28 -6.80
N GLU A 321 20.60 -15.83 -6.80
CA GLU A 321 19.88 -16.29 -7.98
C GLU A 321 18.48 -15.67 -7.95
N ILE A 322 18.01 -15.18 -9.10
CA ILE A 322 16.67 -14.62 -9.26
C ILE A 322 15.95 -15.47 -10.31
N ASP A 323 15.24 -16.51 -9.88
CA ASP A 323 14.66 -17.51 -10.78
C ASP A 323 13.14 -17.66 -10.63
N ASP A 324 12.52 -16.86 -9.75
CA ASP A 324 11.08 -16.82 -9.55
C ASP A 324 10.50 -15.50 -10.05
N LEU A 325 9.46 -15.58 -10.87
CA LEU A 325 8.75 -14.42 -11.40
C LEU A 325 7.36 -14.34 -10.78
N TYR A 326 7.03 -13.20 -10.18
CA TYR A 326 5.69 -12.89 -9.70
C TYR A 326 5.08 -11.72 -10.47
N LEU A 327 3.95 -11.97 -11.14
CA LEU A 327 3.29 -10.99 -12.01
C LEU A 327 2.01 -10.45 -11.35
N LEU A 328 2.02 -9.17 -11.02
CA LEU A 328 0.89 -8.45 -10.46
C LEU A 328 0.18 -7.67 -11.55
N MET A 329 -1.03 -8.11 -11.88
CA MET A 329 -1.77 -7.56 -13.01
C MET A 329 -3.27 -7.53 -12.77
N ASN A 330 -3.92 -6.58 -13.43
CA ASN A 330 -5.37 -6.38 -13.45
C ASN A 330 -6.05 -6.99 -14.70
N ASP A 331 -5.32 -7.78 -15.50
CA ASP A 331 -5.79 -8.41 -16.73
C ASP A 331 -6.09 -9.90 -16.47
N ASP A 332 -7.15 -10.43 -17.07
CA ASP A 332 -7.57 -11.83 -16.97
C ASP A 332 -7.53 -12.56 -18.34
N SER A 333 -6.98 -11.92 -19.37
CA SER A 333 -6.93 -12.43 -20.74
C SER A 333 -5.97 -13.62 -20.94
N GLU A 334 -6.18 -14.33 -22.05
CA GLU A 334 -5.32 -15.45 -22.51
C GLU A 334 -3.87 -15.02 -22.78
N TRP A 335 -3.60 -13.71 -22.93
CA TRP A 335 -2.24 -13.18 -23.06
C TRP A 335 -1.35 -13.58 -21.90
N LEU A 336 -1.90 -13.69 -20.69
CA LEU A 336 -1.17 -14.12 -19.51
C LEU A 336 -0.62 -15.54 -19.63
N ASP A 337 -1.36 -16.45 -20.27
CA ASP A 337 -0.92 -17.83 -20.45
C ASP A 337 0.28 -17.89 -21.40
N GLU A 338 0.28 -17.03 -22.41
CA GLU A 338 1.40 -16.87 -23.34
C GLU A 338 2.64 -16.33 -22.63
N VAL A 339 2.50 -15.29 -21.81
CA VAL A 339 3.61 -14.75 -20.99
C VAL A 339 4.18 -15.83 -20.08
N LYS A 340 3.33 -16.59 -19.38
CA LYS A 340 3.75 -17.70 -18.52
C LYS A 340 4.55 -18.73 -19.30
N ARG A 341 4.12 -19.06 -20.52
CA ARG A 341 4.81 -20.00 -21.42
C ARG A 341 6.17 -19.46 -21.87
N ILE A 342 6.25 -18.20 -22.28
CA ILE A 342 7.51 -17.55 -22.69
C ILE A 342 8.51 -17.56 -21.53
N MET A 343 8.09 -17.16 -20.33
CA MET A 343 8.96 -17.11 -19.15
C MET A 343 9.44 -18.50 -18.73
N LYS A 344 8.58 -19.51 -18.80
CA LYS A 344 9.00 -20.90 -18.55
C LYS A 344 10.02 -21.38 -19.59
N ALA A 345 9.89 -20.98 -20.85
CA ALA A 345 10.88 -21.29 -21.89
C ALA A 345 12.21 -20.55 -21.64
N ASP A 346 12.16 -19.36 -21.05
CA ASP A 346 13.33 -18.59 -20.59
C ASP A 346 13.90 -19.09 -19.23
N ARG A 347 13.53 -20.30 -18.83
CA ARG A 347 14.09 -21.04 -17.67
C ARG A 347 13.78 -20.45 -16.29
N TRP A 348 12.73 -19.64 -16.17
CA TRP A 348 12.18 -19.27 -14.85
C TRP A 348 11.64 -20.52 -14.12
N LYS A 349 12.12 -20.77 -12.90
CA LYS A 349 11.74 -21.93 -12.07
C LYS A 349 10.29 -21.82 -11.63
N VAL A 350 9.89 -20.65 -11.13
CA VAL A 350 8.50 -20.34 -10.77
C VAL A 350 8.02 -19.15 -11.60
N VAL A 351 6.78 -19.24 -12.09
CA VAL A 351 6.05 -18.11 -12.68
C VAL A 351 4.65 -18.13 -12.09
N ALA A 352 4.36 -17.18 -11.21
CA ALA A 352 3.10 -17.05 -10.50
C ALA A 352 2.51 -15.66 -10.75
N MET A 353 1.21 -15.52 -10.54
CA MET A 353 0.46 -14.29 -10.81
C MET A 353 -0.49 -13.97 -9.66
N SER A 354 -0.96 -12.72 -9.54
CA SER A 354 -2.01 -12.37 -8.56
C SER A 354 -3.24 -13.27 -8.67
N ARG A 355 -3.64 -13.67 -9.88
CA ARG A 355 -4.76 -14.60 -10.12
C ARG A 355 -4.50 -16.05 -9.68
N ASP A 356 -3.23 -16.42 -9.49
CA ASP A 356 -2.86 -17.75 -8.98
C ASP A 356 -2.98 -17.82 -7.45
N LEU A 357 -3.11 -16.67 -6.75
CA LEU A 357 -3.32 -16.61 -5.30
C LEU A 357 -4.67 -17.19 -4.91
N LYS A 358 -4.66 -18.04 -3.87
CA LYS A 358 -5.85 -18.59 -3.25
C LYS A 358 -6.28 -17.68 -2.12
N LEU A 359 -7.26 -16.82 -2.38
CA LEU A 359 -7.83 -15.91 -1.38
C LEU A 359 -9.04 -16.56 -0.70
N ASP A 360 -9.07 -16.53 0.64
CA ASP A 360 -10.27 -16.80 1.42
C ASP A 360 -11.25 -15.62 1.36
N GLN A 361 -12.44 -15.78 1.93
CA GLN A 361 -13.47 -14.74 1.91
C GLN A 361 -12.99 -13.43 2.56
N GLU A 362 -12.30 -13.50 3.70
CA GLU A 362 -11.79 -12.33 4.44
C GLU A 362 -10.73 -11.57 3.65
N CYS A 363 -9.98 -12.27 2.79
CA CYS A 363 -8.87 -11.68 2.04
C CYS A 363 -9.26 -11.08 0.69
N LYS A 364 -10.52 -11.21 0.27
CA LYS A 364 -10.98 -10.72 -1.05
C LYS A 364 -10.77 -9.23 -1.22
N ASP A 365 -11.09 -8.45 -0.19
CA ASP A 365 -11.04 -6.99 -0.25
C ASP A 365 -9.64 -6.45 0.03
N VAL A 366 -8.73 -7.30 0.54
CA VAL A 366 -7.34 -6.92 0.86
C VAL A 366 -6.32 -7.56 -0.09
N GLY A 367 -6.76 -8.17 -1.20
CA GLY A 367 -5.89 -8.85 -2.17
C GLY A 367 -4.75 -7.95 -2.69
N MET A 368 -5.02 -6.66 -2.89
CA MET A 368 -3.99 -5.69 -3.26
C MET A 368 -2.90 -5.50 -2.19
N ALA A 369 -3.25 -5.59 -0.90
CA ALA A 369 -2.29 -5.51 0.19
C ALA A 369 -1.47 -6.81 0.32
N VAL A 370 -2.07 -7.97 0.00
CA VAL A 370 -1.35 -9.26 -0.14
C VAL A 370 -0.29 -9.15 -1.22
N ASP A 371 -0.68 -8.64 -2.38
CA ASP A 371 0.22 -8.33 -3.49
C ASP A 371 1.37 -7.41 -3.05
N MET A 372 1.06 -6.28 -2.40
CA MET A 372 2.08 -5.36 -1.89
C MET A 372 3.06 -6.04 -0.92
N GLU A 373 2.61 -6.94 -0.05
CA GLU A 373 3.50 -7.63 0.89
C GLU A 373 4.37 -8.69 0.20
N ILE A 374 3.85 -9.42 -0.79
CA ILE A 374 4.67 -10.35 -1.60
C ILE A 374 5.77 -9.56 -2.31
N VAL A 375 5.42 -8.43 -2.95
CA VAL A 375 6.42 -7.56 -3.58
C VAL A 375 7.38 -7.00 -2.54
N ARG A 376 6.92 -6.56 -1.36
CA ARG A 376 7.82 -6.09 -0.29
C ARG A 376 8.90 -7.11 0.03
N LYS A 377 8.56 -8.41 0.03
CA LYS A 377 9.49 -9.49 0.33
C LYS A 377 10.42 -9.83 -0.86
N ALA A 378 10.01 -9.61 -2.11
CA ALA A 378 10.76 -9.97 -3.32
C ALA A 378 12.13 -9.26 -3.44
N SER A 379 13.15 -9.90 -4.00
CA SER A 379 14.49 -9.28 -4.11
C SER A 379 14.57 -8.18 -5.16
N VAL A 380 13.87 -8.31 -6.29
CA VAL A 380 13.82 -7.32 -7.37
C VAL A 380 12.37 -6.93 -7.66
N PHE A 381 12.10 -5.65 -7.89
CA PHE A 381 10.78 -5.13 -8.23
C PHE A 381 10.84 -4.24 -9.46
N ILE A 382 9.95 -4.52 -10.42
CA ILE A 382 9.69 -3.66 -11.57
C ILE A 382 8.26 -3.14 -11.44
N GLY A 383 8.08 -1.82 -11.42
CA GLY A 383 6.76 -1.20 -11.38
C GLY A 383 6.57 -0.14 -12.45
N ASN A 384 5.42 0.53 -12.39
CA ASN A 384 5.16 1.73 -13.19
C ASN A 384 5.40 2.98 -12.34
N GLY A 385 6.29 3.86 -12.79
CA GLY A 385 6.74 5.03 -12.02
C GLY A 385 5.64 6.07 -11.72
N TRP A 386 4.52 6.06 -12.45
CA TRP A 386 3.38 6.95 -12.19
C TRP A 386 2.34 6.40 -11.21
N LEU A 387 2.45 5.12 -10.80
CA LEU A 387 1.46 4.49 -9.95
C LEU A 387 1.79 4.65 -8.47
N SER A 388 0.80 5.06 -7.68
CA SER A 388 0.91 5.14 -6.21
C SER A 388 1.17 3.78 -5.57
N PHE A 389 0.69 2.68 -6.17
CA PHE A 389 1.02 1.31 -5.78
C PHE A 389 2.54 1.07 -5.76
N THR A 390 3.21 1.40 -6.86
CA THR A 390 4.67 1.29 -7.00
C THR A 390 5.38 2.15 -5.94
N SER A 391 4.91 3.39 -5.74
CA SER A 391 5.50 4.33 -4.79
C SER A 391 5.38 3.86 -3.33
N ASN A 392 4.26 3.26 -2.94
CA ASN A 392 4.07 2.74 -1.58
C ASN A 392 4.96 1.53 -1.29
N ILE A 393 5.15 0.66 -2.28
CA ILE A 393 6.10 -0.46 -2.16
C ILE A 393 7.52 0.07 -2.04
N LEU A 394 7.91 1.02 -2.89
CA LEU A 394 9.23 1.63 -2.82
C LEU A 394 9.49 2.27 -1.44
N HIS A 395 8.51 3.00 -0.89
CA HIS A 395 8.61 3.57 0.46
C HIS A 395 8.99 2.49 1.48
N ARG A 396 8.27 1.37 1.50
CA ARG A 396 8.56 0.28 2.43
C ARG A 396 9.91 -0.39 2.13
N TRP A 397 10.29 -0.57 0.87
CA TRP A 397 11.59 -1.13 0.49
C TRP A 397 12.76 -0.29 0.98
N LEU A 398 12.67 1.04 0.83
CA LEU A 398 13.73 1.95 1.27
C LEU A 398 13.81 2.00 2.80
N VAL A 399 12.67 1.91 3.50
CA VAL A 399 12.62 1.77 4.96
C VAL A 399 13.21 0.44 5.43
N ASP A 400 12.94 -0.65 4.72
CA ASP A 400 13.51 -1.98 4.96
C ASP A 400 15.02 -2.07 4.61
N GLY A 401 15.59 -1.00 4.04
CA GLY A 401 17.02 -0.93 3.69
C GLY A 401 17.38 -1.68 2.41
N LYS A 402 16.42 -1.95 1.52
CA LYS A 402 16.70 -2.54 0.21
C LYS A 402 17.52 -1.58 -0.66
N ILE A 403 18.45 -2.14 -1.42
CA ILE A 403 19.35 -1.36 -2.26
C ILE A 403 18.58 -0.72 -3.43
N PRO A 404 18.89 0.53 -3.83
CA PRO A 404 18.16 1.20 -4.90
C PRO A 404 18.08 0.44 -6.23
N ILE A 405 19.17 -0.24 -6.61
CA ILE A 405 19.26 -0.97 -7.88
C ILE A 405 18.26 -2.12 -7.99
N SER A 406 17.65 -2.57 -6.89
CA SER A 406 16.65 -3.62 -6.96
C SER A 406 15.24 -3.11 -7.28
N ASN A 407 15.03 -1.79 -7.36
CA ASN A 407 13.76 -1.17 -7.74
C ASN A 407 13.88 -0.49 -9.10
N HIS A 408 13.08 -0.94 -10.04
CA HIS A 408 13.06 -0.45 -11.40
C HIS A 408 11.67 0.01 -11.82
N PHE A 409 11.65 0.95 -12.77
CA PHE A 409 10.42 1.43 -13.40
C PHE A 409 10.52 1.31 -14.91
N TYR A 410 9.34 1.20 -15.53
CA TYR A 410 9.23 1.32 -16.98
C TYR A 410 9.57 2.70 -17.49
#